data_AF-A0A351HC83-F1
#
_entry.id   AF-A0A351HC83-F1
#
_cell.length_a   1.000
_cell.length_b   1.000
_cell.length_c   1.000
_cell.angle_alpha   90.00
_cell.angle_beta   90.00
_cell.angle_gamma   90.00
#
_symmetry.space_group_name_H-M   'P 1'
#
loop_
_entity.id
_entity.type
_entity.pdbx_description
1 polymer ?
#
loop_
_entity_poly.entity_id
_entity_poly.type
_entity_poly.pdbx_seq_one_letter_code
_entity_poly.pdbx_strand_id
1 'polypeptide(L)'
;QAEVITKYMRKGRPLMVEGRLKLDQWESNDGQKRSKLGVILENFQFVGGRDDNDSSTGSSGSTESAYSDGYEQSSPPKRDAGKDFSDSSDTLDEDVPF
;
A
#
# COMPACT_ATOMS: atom_id res chain seq x y z
N GLN A 1 15.23 -16.11 9.67
CA GLN A 1 14.24 -15.15 9.14
C GLN A 1 12.83 -15.38 9.69
N ALA A 2 12.35 -16.63 9.77
CA ALA A 2 11.00 -16.94 10.25
C ALA A 2 10.65 -16.36 11.64
N GLU A 3 11.59 -16.40 12.59
CA GLU A 3 11.35 -15.93 13.96
C GLU A 3 11.10 -14.41 14.07
N VAL A 4 11.65 -13.61 13.17
CA VAL A 4 11.45 -12.15 13.13
C VAL A 4 10.07 -11.82 12.58
N ILE A 5 9.66 -12.51 11.52
CA ILE A 5 8.32 -12.36 10.92
C ILE A 5 7.27 -12.70 11.98
N THR A 6 7.42 -13.81 12.71
CA THR A 6 6.44 -14.20 13.75
C THR A 6 6.31 -13.19 14.87
N LYS A 7 7.40 -12.50 15.25
CA LYS A 7 7.38 -11.52 16.36
C LYS A 7 6.71 -10.20 15.98
N TYR A 8 6.81 -9.77 14.72
CA TYR A 8 6.36 -8.45 14.30
C TYR A 8 5.17 -8.47 13.32
N MET A 9 4.88 -9.58 12.65
CA MET A 9 3.71 -9.70 11.79
C MET A 9 2.44 -10.02 12.57
N ARG A 10 1.38 -9.29 12.24
CA ARG A 10 0.00 -9.60 12.61
C ARG A 10 -0.84 -9.65 11.34
N LYS A 11 -1.96 -10.35 11.38
CA LYS A 11 -2.91 -10.37 10.26
C LYS A 11 -3.31 -8.93 9.91
N GLY A 12 -3.24 -8.61 8.62
CA GLY A 12 -3.59 -7.27 8.10
C GLY A 12 -2.42 -6.29 8.00
N ARG A 13 -1.24 -6.60 8.55
CA ARG A 13 -0.05 -5.77 8.33
C ARG A 13 0.53 -5.99 6.92
N PRO A 14 0.85 -4.93 6.16
CA PRO A 14 1.48 -5.10 4.85
C PRO A 14 2.92 -5.59 4.98
N LEU A 15 3.34 -6.46 4.06
CA LEU A 15 4.69 -7.01 3.99
C LEU A 15 5.08 -7.18 2.53
N MET A 16 6.21 -6.60 2.14
CA MET A 16 6.85 -6.88 0.86
C MET A 16 7.68 -8.15 0.99
N VAL A 17 7.52 -9.06 0.04
CA VAL A 17 8.20 -10.36 0.02
C VAL A 17 8.91 -10.52 -1.32
N GLU A 18 10.19 -10.88 -1.28
CA GLU A 18 11.04 -11.16 -2.43
C GLU A 18 11.59 -12.58 -2.33
N GLY A 19 11.63 -13.28 -3.46
CA GLY A 19 12.17 -14.63 -3.55
C GLY A 19 11.74 -15.35 -4.82
N ARG A 20 11.63 -16.68 -4.74
CA ARG A 20 11.39 -17.55 -5.90
C ARG A 20 10.09 -18.32 -5.81
N LEU A 21 9.40 -18.46 -6.94
CA LEU A 21 8.23 -19.33 -7.02
C LEU A 21 8.65 -20.81 -7.04
N LYS A 22 7.90 -21.63 -6.30
CA LYS A 22 8.07 -23.08 -6.26
C LYS A 22 6.72 -23.76 -6.39
N LEU A 23 6.64 -24.70 -7.34
CA LEU A 23 5.51 -25.60 -7.48
C LEU A 23 5.87 -26.94 -6.83
N ASP A 24 5.28 -27.22 -5.68
CA ASP A 24 5.39 -28.53 -5.04
C ASP A 24 4.26 -29.43 -5.53
N GLN A 25 4.60 -30.60 -6.07
CA GLN A 25 3.65 -31.62 -6.50
C GLN A 25 3.89 -32.90 -5.71
N TRP A 26 2.83 -33.48 -5.16
CA TRP A 26 2.90 -34.71 -4.39
C TRP A 26 1.61 -35.53 -4.52
N GLU A 27 1.66 -36.78 -4.09
CA GLU A 27 0.48 -37.66 -4.00
C GLU A 27 -0.04 -37.64 -2.55
N SER A 28 -1.35 -37.38 -2.37
CA SER A 28 -2.02 -37.50 -1.07
C SER A 28 -2.06 -38.98 -0.67
N ASN A 29 -2.22 -39.25 0.62
CA ASN A 29 -2.41 -40.62 1.13
C ASN A 29 -3.63 -41.33 0.50
N ASP A 30 -4.57 -40.55 -0.05
CA ASP A 30 -5.76 -41.03 -0.78
C ASP A 30 -5.48 -41.31 -2.26
N GLY A 31 -4.21 -41.28 -2.71
CA GLY A 31 -3.78 -41.51 -4.10
C GLY A 31 -4.02 -40.35 -5.05
N GLN A 32 -4.49 -39.20 -4.56
CA GLN A 32 -4.78 -38.03 -5.39
C GLN A 32 -3.53 -37.17 -5.60
N LYS A 33 -3.21 -36.82 -6.85
CA LYS A 33 -2.17 -35.83 -7.16
C LYS A 33 -2.60 -34.44 -6.68
N ARG A 34 -1.73 -33.78 -5.92
CA ARG A 34 -1.93 -32.44 -5.37
C ARG A 34 -0.77 -31.53 -5.80
N SER A 35 -1.06 -30.25 -5.94
CA SER A 35 -0.07 -29.23 -6.26
C SER A 35 -0.25 -28.00 -5.38
N LYS A 36 0.87 -27.40 -4.94
CA LYS A 36 0.90 -26.14 -4.20
C LYS A 36 1.91 -25.20 -4.85
N LEU A 37 1.45 -24.04 -5.29
CA LEU A 37 2.32 -22.95 -5.67
C LEU A 37 2.64 -22.11 -4.42
N GLY A 38 3.92 -21.87 -4.17
CA GLY A 38 4.38 -21.05 -3.05
C GLY A 38 5.57 -20.18 -3.44
N VAL A 39 5.93 -19.27 -2.55
CA VAL A 39 7.14 -18.45 -2.66
C VAL A 39 8.15 -18.93 -1.62
N ILE A 40 9.34 -19.27 -2.05
CA ILE A 40 10.50 -19.46 -1.18
C ILE A 40 11.02 -18.06 -0.84
N LEU A 41 10.95 -17.70 0.43
CA LEU A 41 11.35 -16.39 0.92
C LEU A 41 12.87 -16.23 0.89
N GLU A 42 13.36 -15.17 0.25
CA GLU A 42 14.77 -14.78 0.26
C GLU A 42 14.97 -13.48 1.05
N ASN A 43 14.11 -12.49 0.82
CA ASN A 43 14.14 -11.22 1.51
C ASN A 43 12.71 -10.69 1.79
N PHE A 44 12.57 -9.85 2.81
CA PHE A 44 11.31 -9.18 3.12
C PHE A 44 11.52 -7.79 3.72
N GLN A 45 10.53 -6.93 3.54
CA GLN A 45 10.48 -5.61 4.15
C GLN A 45 9.09 -5.32 4.67
N PHE A 46 8.98 -4.80 5.88
CA PHE A 46 7.70 -4.31 6.40
C PHE A 46 7.30 -3.06 5.63
N VAL A 47 6.05 -3.03 5.16
CA VAL A 47 5.49 -1.89 4.43
C VAL A 47 4.31 -1.35 5.23
N GLY A 48 4.17 -0.03 5.30
CA GLY A 48 3.16 0.65 6.11
C GLY A 48 3.78 1.43 7.27
N GLY A 49 3.29 2.66 7.48
CA GLY A 49 3.72 3.54 8.57
C GLY A 49 3.26 3.05 9.95
N ARG A 50 3.78 3.69 11.00
CA ARG A 50 3.48 3.47 12.43
C ARG A 50 2.03 3.04 12.64
N ASP A 51 1.85 1.97 13.43
CA ASP A 51 0.55 1.47 13.90
C ASP A 51 -0.49 2.59 14.05
N ASP A 52 -1.52 2.58 13.20
CA ASP A 52 -2.72 3.43 13.29
C ASP A 52 -3.56 3.12 14.56
N ASN A 53 -2.97 2.48 15.56
CA ASN A 53 -3.65 1.99 16.75
C ASN A 53 -2.74 2.00 17.99
N ASP A 54 -1.96 3.07 18.16
CA ASP A 54 -1.36 3.42 19.47
C ASP A 54 -1.29 4.95 19.66
N SER A 55 -2.31 5.68 19.20
CA SER A 55 -2.54 7.06 19.64
C SER A 55 -3.61 7.09 20.72
N SER A 56 -3.38 6.34 21.79
CA SER A 56 -4.05 6.56 23.07
C SER A 56 -3.05 7.13 24.06
N THR A 57 -3.29 8.39 24.46
CA THR A 57 -2.79 9.01 25.68
C THR A 57 -1.32 9.41 25.72
N GLY A 58 -1.09 10.72 25.60
CA GLY A 58 -0.30 11.42 26.61
C GLY A 58 0.91 12.24 26.15
N SER A 59 0.83 13.54 26.47
CA SER A 59 1.95 14.35 26.96
C SER A 59 2.80 15.13 25.95
N SER A 60 2.49 16.44 25.90
CA SER A 60 3.37 17.59 26.23
C SER A 60 4.69 17.84 25.47
N GLY A 61 4.91 19.13 25.16
CA GLY A 61 6.21 19.69 24.77
C GLY A 61 6.15 20.49 23.46
N SER A 62 5.60 21.70 23.47
CA SER A 62 6.38 22.96 23.55
C SER A 62 7.43 23.13 22.42
N THR A 63 7.19 24.05 21.50
CA THR A 63 8.13 25.16 21.22
C THR A 63 7.43 26.20 20.36
N GLU A 64 7.17 27.31 21.04
CA GLU A 64 6.83 28.63 20.55
C GLU A 64 7.91 29.14 19.59
N SER A 65 7.52 29.69 18.45
CA SER A 65 8.38 30.57 17.66
C SER A 65 7.52 31.67 17.07
N ALA A 66 7.56 32.78 17.78
CA ALA A 66 7.03 34.07 17.37
C ALA A 66 7.78 34.57 16.13
N TYR A 67 7.05 34.78 15.04
CA TYR A 67 7.41 35.73 14.00
C TYR A 67 6.19 36.58 13.70
N SER A 68 6.28 37.83 14.16
CA SER A 68 5.49 38.97 13.73
C SER A 68 5.91 39.33 12.30
N ASP A 69 4.99 39.31 11.35
CA ASP A 69 4.84 40.42 10.38
C ASP A 69 3.48 40.31 9.67
N GLY A 70 2.79 41.44 9.57
CA GLY A 70 1.44 41.52 9.03
C GLY A 70 1.41 41.53 7.51
N TYR A 71 0.46 40.79 6.94
CA TYR A 71 -0.19 41.16 5.70
C TYR A 71 -1.56 40.50 5.60
N GLU A 72 -2.49 41.29 5.09
CA GLU A 72 -3.90 41.02 4.96
C GLU A 72 -4.25 39.76 4.16
N GLN A 73 -5.31 39.13 4.65
CA GLN A 73 -6.23 38.23 3.98
C GLN A 73 -6.43 38.55 2.49
N SER A 74 -6.02 37.63 1.62
CA SER A 74 -6.52 37.57 0.24
C SER A 74 -6.79 36.11 -0.13
N SER A 75 -8.07 35.78 -0.27
CA SER A 75 -8.56 34.48 -0.73
C SER A 75 -8.09 34.19 -2.17
N PRO A 76 -7.85 32.93 -2.55
CA PRO A 76 -7.45 32.58 -3.91
C PRO A 76 -8.55 32.90 -4.94
N PRO A 77 -8.19 33.32 -6.17
CA PRO A 77 -9.17 33.66 -7.20
C PRO A 77 -9.94 32.42 -7.68
N LYS A 78 -11.24 32.58 -7.95
CA LYS A 78 -12.07 31.59 -8.62
C LYS A 78 -11.51 31.31 -10.01
N ARG A 79 -11.13 30.06 -10.28
CA ARG A 79 -10.82 29.58 -11.64
C ARG A 79 -12.12 29.52 -12.44
N ASP A 80 -12.13 30.19 -13.59
CA ASP A 80 -13.12 30.05 -14.63
C ASP A 80 -12.96 28.66 -15.28
N ALA A 81 -13.98 27.80 -15.13
CA ALA A 81 -13.99 26.48 -15.74
C ALA A 81 -14.41 26.62 -17.21
N GLY A 82 -13.42 26.92 -18.05
CA GLY A 82 -13.52 26.77 -19.49
C GLY A 82 -13.84 25.32 -19.87
N LYS A 83 -14.77 25.19 -20.80
CA LYS A 83 -15.21 23.94 -21.43
C LYS A 83 -14.07 23.23 -22.17
N ASP A 84 -14.36 21.95 -22.45
CA ASP A 84 -13.84 21.11 -23.54
C ASP A 84 -12.65 20.20 -23.20
N PHE A 85 -12.97 18.98 -22.75
CA PHE A 85 -12.42 17.76 -23.36
C PHE A 85 -13.53 16.70 -23.40
N SER A 86 -14.09 16.53 -24.59
CA SER A 86 -14.99 15.45 -24.95
C SER A 86 -14.28 14.10 -24.79
N ASP A 87 -14.94 13.23 -24.04
CA ASP A 87 -15.06 11.79 -24.27
C ASP A 87 -14.18 11.22 -25.40
N SER A 88 -13.06 10.61 -25.01
CA SER A 88 -12.27 9.72 -25.87
C SER A 88 -12.31 8.28 -25.35
N SER A 89 -13.37 7.92 -24.60
CA SER A 89 -13.53 6.56 -24.04
C SER A 89 -13.95 5.54 -25.10
N ASP A 90 -14.57 5.99 -26.20
CA ASP A 90 -15.31 5.12 -27.13
C ASP A 90 -14.45 4.50 -28.24
N THR A 91 -13.15 4.80 -28.31
CA THR A 91 -12.25 4.31 -29.38
C THR A 91 -11.19 3.30 -28.93
N LEU A 92 -11.06 3.05 -27.63
CA LEU A 92 -10.07 2.12 -27.07
C LEU A 92 -10.65 0.73 -26.77
N ASP A 93 -11.98 0.62 -26.68
CA ASP A 93 -12.68 -0.66 -26.42
C ASP A 93 -12.99 -1.45 -27.71
N GLU A 94 -12.82 -0.89 -28.91
CA GLU A 94 -13.25 -1.50 -30.19
C GLU A 94 -12.12 -2.16 -31.01
N ASP A 95 -10.89 -2.30 -30.48
CA ASP A 95 -9.80 -2.99 -31.22
C ASP A 95 -8.91 -3.84 -30.30
N VAL A 96 -9.53 -4.82 -29.62
CA VAL A 96 -8.81 -5.91 -28.96
C VAL A 96 -9.14 -7.22 -29.68
N PRO A 97 -8.33 -7.65 -30.67
CA PRO A 97 -8.53 -8.94 -31.32
C PRO A 97 -8.18 -10.10 -30.37
N PHE A 98 -8.96 -11.19 -30.49
CA PHE A 98 -8.75 -12.49 -29.83
C PHE A 98 -7.61 -13.30 -30.44
#